data_AF-A0A836Q5G9-F1
#
_entry.id   AF-A0A836Q5G9-F1
#
_cell.length_a   1.000
_cell.length_b   1.000
_cell.length_c   1.000
_cell.angle_alpha   90.00
_cell.angle_beta   90.00
_cell.angle_gamma   90.00
#
_symmetry.space_group_name_H-M   'P 1'
#
loop_
_entity.id
_entity.type
_entity.pdbx_description
1 polymer ?
#
loop_
_entity_poly.entity_id
_entity_poly.type
_entity_poly.pdbx_seq_one_letter_code
_entity_poly.pdbx_strand_id
1 'polypeptide(L)'
;MPMRFNPLGSAMSLDLCPVLLKPNKQVKETADSPDSAQKYSWQALKVSAFQLKKRLKCNLAGTFGLVELLGLFSAIPLAMKTFMPSHFRKMSNSLELKLGGKTNTRLDLSAFSLAEKIALAEGAIKGIGLTNFGKLVVLCGHKSTSQNNPFASSLDCGACGGNGGGFSARLAAEILNDPCVRDGLARGGTTVPADTRFVAAEHDTTTDQVELLDCDALSPEHAEKVAQ
;
A
#
# COMPACT_ATOMS: atom_id res chain seq x y z
N MET A 1 7.90 11.82 8.09
CA MET A 1 7.95 11.51 9.53
C MET A 1 7.91 10.01 9.74
N PRO A 2 8.48 9.48 10.84
CA PRO A 2 8.39 8.06 11.13
C PRO A 2 7.00 7.68 11.63
N MET A 3 6.31 6.76 10.94
CA MET A 3 4.93 6.40 11.27
C MET A 3 4.70 4.89 11.19
N ARG A 4 3.71 4.42 11.94
CA ARG A 4 3.22 3.05 11.91
C ARG A 4 1.91 2.99 11.13
N PHE A 5 1.83 2.11 10.16
CA PHE A 5 0.65 1.88 9.36
C PHE A 5 -0.03 0.55 9.75
N ASN A 6 -1.34 0.58 9.91
CA ASN A 6 -2.14 -0.62 10.13
C ASN A 6 -3.07 -0.83 8.94
N PRO A 7 -2.76 -1.81 8.06
CA PRO A 7 -3.64 -2.16 6.96
C PRO A 7 -5.00 -2.65 7.44
N LEU A 8 -6.03 -2.46 6.61
CA LEU A 8 -7.38 -2.92 6.90
C LEU A 8 -7.36 -4.43 7.19
N GLY A 9 -8.00 -4.85 8.29
CA GLY A 9 -8.16 -6.26 8.67
C GLY A 9 -6.86 -7.00 9.02
N SER A 10 -5.71 -6.32 9.06
CA SER A 10 -4.44 -6.91 9.46
C SER A 10 -4.25 -6.88 10.98
N ALA A 11 -3.82 -8.00 11.55
CA ALA A 11 -3.35 -8.07 12.93
C ALA A 11 -1.91 -7.53 13.11
N MET A 12 -1.20 -7.28 12.00
CA MET A 12 0.16 -6.77 11.98
C MET A 12 0.20 -5.33 11.47
N SER A 13 1.08 -4.52 12.06
CA SER A 13 1.38 -3.16 11.64
C SER A 13 2.73 -3.07 10.94
N LEU A 14 2.88 -2.12 10.03
CA LEU A 14 4.12 -1.84 9.29
C LEU A 14 4.74 -0.54 9.80
N ASP A 15 6.02 -0.57 10.15
CA ASP A 15 6.76 0.63 10.54
C ASP A 15 7.34 1.27 9.27
N LEU A 16 6.73 2.36 8.81
CA LEU A 16 7.10 3.10 7.61
C LEU A 16 8.15 4.15 7.96
N CYS A 17 9.30 3.69 8.43
CA CYS A 17 10.45 4.53 8.75
C CYS A 17 11.75 3.74 8.70
N PRO A 18 12.91 4.41 8.51
CA PRO A 18 14.21 3.75 8.64
C PRO A 18 14.32 3.05 9.99
N VAL A 19 15.02 1.91 10.01
CA VAL A 19 15.12 1.02 11.19
C VAL A 19 15.65 1.70 12.46
N LEU A 20 16.38 2.80 12.29
CA LEU A 20 16.96 3.59 13.39
C LEU A 20 15.94 4.51 14.06
N LEU A 21 14.79 4.76 13.44
CA LEU A 21 13.75 5.64 13.95
C LEU A 21 12.61 4.82 14.54
N LYS A 22 12.03 5.33 15.64
CA LYS A 22 10.79 4.78 16.19
C LYS A 22 9.60 5.53 15.63
N PRO A 23 8.54 4.84 15.18
CA PRO A 23 7.32 5.51 14.75
C PRO A 23 6.67 6.21 15.93
N ASN A 24 6.26 7.47 15.74
CA ASN A 24 5.60 8.27 16.77
C ASN A 24 4.10 8.49 16.50
N LYS A 25 3.65 8.19 15.29
CA LYS A 25 2.25 8.31 14.85
C LYS A 25 1.76 6.99 14.32
N GLN A 26 0.47 6.72 14.47
CA GLN A 26 -0.19 5.54 13.93
C GLN A 26 -1.30 5.96 12.97
N VAL A 27 -1.28 5.40 11.76
CA VAL A 27 -2.30 5.59 10.74
C VAL A 27 -2.99 4.25 10.54
N LYS A 28 -4.32 4.25 10.61
CA LYS A 28 -5.13 3.06 10.39
C LYS A 28 -5.88 3.20 9.08
N GLU A 29 -5.94 2.12 8.32
CA GLU A 29 -6.78 2.05 7.16
C GLU A 29 -8.19 1.62 7.57
N THR A 30 -9.18 2.41 7.17
CA THR A 30 -10.61 2.17 7.41
C THR A 30 -11.33 1.99 6.10
N ALA A 31 -12.44 1.26 6.11
CA ALA A 31 -13.22 1.03 4.91
C ALA A 31 -14.29 2.12 4.75
N ASP A 32 -14.54 2.56 3.51
CA ASP A 32 -15.50 3.64 3.21
C ASP A 32 -16.98 3.17 3.25
N SER A 33 -17.24 1.86 3.28
CA SER A 33 -18.60 1.30 3.29
C SER A 33 -18.78 0.09 4.23
N PRO A 34 -20.01 -0.16 4.74
CA PRO A 34 -20.31 -1.31 5.60
C PRO A 34 -20.30 -2.68 4.89
N ASP A 35 -20.32 -2.72 3.55
CA ASP A 35 -20.22 -3.96 2.74
C ASP A 35 -18.81 -4.60 2.80
N SER A 36 -17.87 -3.91 3.45
CA SER A 36 -16.51 -4.35 3.72
C SER A 36 -16.41 -5.54 4.69
N ALA A 37 -17.51 -5.93 5.34
CA ALA A 37 -17.60 -7.07 6.26
C ALA A 37 -17.16 -8.39 5.59
N GLN A 38 -17.46 -8.59 4.31
CA GLN A 38 -17.04 -9.80 3.57
C GLN A 38 -15.52 -9.88 3.43
N LYS A 39 -14.83 -8.74 3.32
CA LYS A 39 -13.35 -8.69 3.24
C LYS A 39 -12.66 -8.85 4.56
N TYR A 40 -13.21 -8.29 5.64
CA TYR A 40 -12.74 -8.61 6.99
C TYR A 40 -12.76 -10.13 7.20
N SER A 41 -13.82 -10.81 6.73
CA SER A 41 -13.89 -12.27 6.75
C SER A 41 -12.81 -12.94 5.89
N TRP A 42 -12.58 -12.49 4.64
CA TRP A 42 -11.55 -13.07 3.76
C TRP A 42 -10.12 -12.82 4.24
N GLN A 43 -9.80 -11.62 4.71
CA GLN A 43 -8.49 -11.30 5.28
C GLN A 43 -8.28 -12.05 6.59
N ALA A 44 -9.28 -12.11 7.47
CA ALA A 44 -9.22 -12.92 8.68
C ALA A 44 -9.04 -14.41 8.34
N LEU A 45 -9.70 -14.92 7.28
CA LEU A 45 -9.52 -16.29 6.81
C LEU A 45 -8.10 -16.53 6.28
N LYS A 46 -7.54 -15.61 5.48
CA LYS A 46 -6.15 -15.70 5.00
C LYS A 46 -5.16 -15.72 6.17
N VAL A 47 -5.33 -14.82 7.14
CA VAL A 47 -4.49 -14.76 8.34
C VAL A 47 -4.63 -16.05 9.14
N SER A 48 -5.85 -16.56 9.32
CA SER A 48 -6.11 -17.82 10.04
C SER A 48 -5.49 -19.01 9.32
N ALA A 49 -5.63 -19.11 8.00
CA ALA A 49 -5.03 -20.15 7.17
C ALA A 49 -3.48 -20.08 7.23
N PHE A 50 -2.92 -18.87 7.20
CA PHE A 50 -1.48 -18.65 7.36
C PHE A 50 -0.98 -19.10 8.74
N GLN A 51 -1.68 -18.74 9.81
CA GLN A 51 -1.37 -19.16 11.18
C GLN A 51 -1.50 -20.68 11.34
N LEU A 52 -2.55 -21.28 10.80
CA LEU A 52 -2.72 -22.73 10.79
C LEU A 52 -1.58 -23.42 10.05
N LYS A 53 -1.22 -22.95 8.86
CA LYS A 53 -0.08 -23.45 8.09
C LYS A 53 1.22 -23.34 8.88
N LYS A 54 1.45 -22.23 9.58
CA LYS A 54 2.62 -22.05 10.45
C LYS A 54 2.64 -23.08 11.60
N ARG A 55 1.50 -23.28 12.27
CA ARG A 55 1.35 -24.29 13.34
C ARG A 55 1.59 -25.71 12.83
N LEU A 56 1.02 -26.06 11.68
CA LEU A 56 1.24 -27.36 11.04
C LEU A 56 2.71 -27.57 10.67
N LYS A 57 3.41 -26.53 10.20
CA LYS A 57 4.86 -26.59 9.93
C LYS A 57 5.73 -26.79 11.16
N CYS A 58 5.27 -26.35 12.34
CA CYS A 58 6.00 -26.51 13.60
C CYS A 58 5.75 -27.86 14.30
N ASN A 59 4.85 -28.69 13.79
CA ASN A 59 4.55 -30.00 14.34
C ASN A 59 4.88 -31.10 13.31
N LEU A 60 5.72 -32.06 13.68
CA LEU A 60 6.15 -33.15 12.81
C LEU A 60 4.95 -33.92 12.21
N ALA A 61 3.99 -34.34 13.05
CA ALA A 61 2.80 -35.06 12.59
C ALA A 61 1.92 -34.21 11.66
N GLY A 62 1.83 -32.90 11.94
CA GLY A 62 1.12 -31.95 11.10
C GLY A 62 1.77 -31.74 9.73
N THR A 63 3.11 -31.73 9.66
CA THR A 63 3.83 -31.64 8.39
C THR A 63 3.63 -32.85 7.50
N PHE A 64 3.74 -34.07 8.05
CA PHE A 64 3.56 -35.30 7.27
C PHE A 64 2.13 -35.39 6.72
N GLY A 65 1.11 -35.19 7.56
CA GLY A 65 -0.28 -35.22 7.09
C GLY A 65 -0.59 -34.14 6.04
N LEU A 66 -0.02 -32.94 6.17
CA LEU A 66 -0.21 -31.88 5.18
C LEU A 66 0.46 -32.22 3.83
N VAL A 67 1.65 -32.80 3.85
CA VAL A 67 2.35 -33.19 2.61
C VAL A 67 1.65 -34.36 1.94
N GLU A 68 1.19 -35.35 2.70
CA GLU A 68 0.50 -36.52 2.16
C GLU A 68 -0.84 -36.14 1.51
N LEU A 69 -1.60 -35.25 2.15
CA LEU A 69 -2.91 -34.81 1.64
C LEU A 69 -2.82 -33.76 0.52
N LEU A 70 -1.90 -32.80 0.64
CA LEU A 70 -1.87 -31.60 -0.22
C LEU A 70 -0.62 -31.50 -1.09
N GLY A 71 0.36 -32.39 -0.95
CA GLY A 71 1.63 -32.36 -1.67
C GLY A 71 1.45 -32.51 -3.18
N LEU A 72 0.68 -33.51 -3.62
CA LEU A 72 0.40 -33.72 -5.04
C LEU A 72 -0.39 -32.55 -5.64
N PHE A 73 -1.37 -32.00 -4.91
CA PHE A 73 -2.10 -30.81 -5.36
C PHE A 73 -1.21 -29.57 -5.47
N SER A 74 -0.13 -29.50 -4.70
CA SER A 74 0.85 -28.40 -4.77
C SER A 74 1.75 -28.48 -6.02
N ALA A 75 1.80 -29.62 -6.73
CA ALA A 75 2.61 -29.77 -7.95
C ALA A 75 2.05 -28.91 -9.11
N ILE A 76 0.73 -28.79 -9.22
CA ILE A 76 0.07 -28.00 -10.28
C ILE A 76 0.46 -26.51 -10.23
N PRO A 77 0.26 -25.78 -9.11
CA PRO A 77 0.66 -24.37 -9.04
C PRO A 77 2.17 -24.20 -9.16
N LEU A 78 2.97 -25.19 -8.73
CA LEU A 78 4.42 -25.15 -8.90
C LEU A 78 4.81 -25.26 -10.38
N ALA A 79 4.25 -26.23 -11.11
CA ALA A 79 4.46 -26.39 -12.55
C ALA A 79 4.02 -25.13 -13.32
N MET A 80 2.85 -24.55 -12.99
CA MET A 80 2.41 -23.31 -13.61
C MET A 80 3.33 -22.13 -13.30
N LYS A 81 3.86 -22.01 -12.08
CA LYS A 81 4.86 -20.98 -11.73
C LYS A 81 6.17 -21.16 -12.50
N THR A 82 6.58 -22.40 -12.74
CA THR A 82 7.83 -22.71 -13.46
C THR A 82 7.70 -22.47 -14.96
N PHE A 83 6.66 -23.00 -15.60
CA PHE A 83 6.53 -22.96 -17.07
C PHE A 83 5.76 -21.74 -17.59
N MET A 84 4.86 -21.15 -16.78
CA MET A 84 4.00 -20.03 -17.20
C MET A 84 3.88 -18.95 -16.10
N PRO A 85 4.98 -18.36 -15.62
CA PRO A 85 5.00 -17.48 -14.44
C PRO A 85 4.10 -16.24 -14.58
N SER A 86 4.05 -15.63 -15.78
CA SER A 86 3.22 -14.44 -16.04
C SER A 86 1.72 -14.75 -15.98
N HIS A 87 1.31 -15.90 -16.52
CA HIS A 87 -0.09 -16.35 -16.50
C HIS A 87 -0.53 -16.71 -15.09
N PHE A 88 0.33 -17.44 -14.36
CA PHE A 88 0.06 -17.76 -12.96
C PHE A 88 -0.16 -16.49 -12.13
N ARG A 89 0.69 -15.47 -12.31
CA ARG A 89 0.56 -14.18 -11.61
C ARG A 89 -0.74 -13.45 -11.98
N LYS A 90 -1.10 -13.38 -13.26
CA LYS A 90 -2.36 -12.75 -13.69
C LYS A 90 -3.58 -13.47 -13.12
N MET A 91 -3.58 -14.81 -13.17
CA MET A 91 -4.65 -15.64 -12.65
C MET A 91 -4.76 -15.50 -11.12
N SER A 92 -3.65 -15.54 -10.38
CA SER A 92 -3.66 -15.37 -8.94
C SER A 92 -4.18 -13.99 -8.54
N ASN A 93 -3.73 -12.93 -9.23
CA ASN A 93 -4.19 -11.57 -8.95
C ASN A 93 -5.68 -11.40 -9.26
N SER A 94 -6.17 -11.96 -10.37
CA SER A 94 -7.58 -11.92 -10.72
C SER A 94 -8.44 -12.68 -9.71
N LEU A 95 -8.00 -13.86 -9.28
CA LEU A 95 -8.69 -14.64 -8.25
C LEU A 95 -8.72 -13.90 -6.92
N GLU A 96 -7.62 -13.25 -6.55
CA GLU A 96 -7.53 -12.43 -5.35
C GLU A 96 -8.44 -11.20 -5.40
N LEU A 97 -8.54 -10.54 -6.55
CA LEU A 97 -9.48 -9.43 -6.77
C LEU A 97 -10.95 -9.89 -6.74
N LYS A 98 -11.25 -11.09 -7.26
CA LYS A 98 -12.62 -11.64 -7.25
C LYS A 98 -13.05 -12.09 -5.86
N LEU A 99 -12.18 -12.78 -5.14
CA LEU A 99 -12.46 -13.25 -3.77
C LEU A 99 -12.39 -12.10 -2.77
N GLY A 100 -11.42 -11.22 -2.94
CA GLY A 100 -11.12 -10.13 -2.01
C GLY A 100 -11.74 -8.80 -2.37
N GLY A 101 -12.40 -8.63 -3.53
CA GLY A 101 -12.99 -7.38 -4.05
C GLY A 101 -12.01 -6.21 -4.23
N LYS A 102 -12.41 -5.14 -4.93
CA LYS A 102 -11.82 -3.78 -4.78
C LYS A 102 -12.67 -2.99 -3.79
N THR A 103 -12.06 -2.39 -2.77
CA THR A 103 -12.78 -1.51 -1.82
C THR A 103 -11.98 -0.26 -1.68
N ASN A 104 -12.70 0.85 -1.75
CA ASN A 104 -12.15 2.14 -1.37
C ASN A 104 -11.87 2.11 0.12
N THR A 105 -10.61 2.30 0.46
CA THR A 105 -10.15 2.46 1.83
C THR A 105 -9.71 3.89 2.03
N ARG A 106 -9.87 4.39 3.25
CA ARG A 106 -9.40 5.71 3.67
C ARG A 106 -8.37 5.58 4.76
N LEU A 107 -7.50 6.58 4.87
CA LEU A 107 -6.53 6.67 5.94
C LEU A 107 -7.13 7.50 7.09
N ASP A 108 -7.13 6.93 8.29
CA ASP A 108 -7.45 7.68 9.50
C ASP A 108 -6.26 8.58 9.88
N LEU A 109 -6.42 9.87 9.60
CA LEU A 109 -5.42 10.92 9.87
C LEU A 109 -5.64 11.64 11.20
N SER A 110 -6.54 11.15 12.07
CA SER A 110 -6.85 11.77 13.37
C SER A 110 -5.65 11.85 14.32
N ALA A 111 -4.63 11.00 14.12
CA ALA A 111 -3.39 11.04 14.88
C ALA A 111 -2.51 12.28 14.61
N PHE A 112 -2.80 13.04 13.54
CA PHE A 112 -2.07 14.25 13.17
C PHE A 112 -2.89 15.51 13.46
N SER A 113 -2.29 16.44 14.18
CA SER A 113 -2.78 17.82 14.25
C SER A 113 -2.65 18.51 12.88
N LEU A 114 -3.44 19.56 12.67
CA LEU A 114 -3.35 20.34 11.43
C LEU A 114 -1.94 20.92 11.21
N ALA A 115 -1.27 21.40 12.27
CA ALA A 115 0.09 21.91 12.19
C ALA A 115 1.09 20.82 11.73
N GLU A 116 0.95 19.59 12.24
CA GLU A 116 1.79 18.46 11.80
C GLU A 116 1.53 18.09 10.34
N LYS A 117 0.27 18.11 9.89
CA LYS A 117 -0.08 17.88 8.48
C LYS A 117 0.52 18.93 7.57
N ILE A 118 0.47 20.21 7.95
CA ILE A 118 1.10 21.31 7.20
C ILE A 118 2.61 21.12 7.12
N ALA A 119 3.27 20.84 8.24
CA ALA A 119 4.71 20.60 8.27
C ALA A 119 5.12 19.38 7.42
N LEU A 120 4.30 18.33 7.42
CA LEU A 120 4.50 17.15 6.57
C LEU A 120 4.38 17.48 5.08
N ALA A 121 3.33 18.21 4.70
CA ALA A 121 3.11 18.64 3.33
C ALA A 121 4.23 19.54 2.82
N GLU A 122 4.63 20.53 3.63
CA GLU A 122 5.72 21.45 3.31
C GLU A 122 7.04 20.70 3.16
N GLY A 123 7.35 19.81 4.11
CA GLY A 123 8.53 18.95 4.06
C GLY A 123 8.54 18.03 2.85
N ALA A 124 7.39 17.49 2.43
CA ALA A 124 7.26 16.67 1.24
C ALA A 124 7.53 17.48 -0.04
N ILE A 125 6.84 18.62 -0.22
CA ILE A 125 6.99 19.50 -1.39
C ILE A 125 8.44 19.99 -1.51
N LYS A 126 9.01 20.53 -0.42
CA LYS A 126 10.40 21.02 -0.42
C LYS A 126 11.40 19.90 -0.60
N GLY A 127 11.17 18.75 0.05
CA GLY A 127 12.06 17.60 0.00
C GLY A 127 12.21 17.02 -1.41
N ILE A 128 11.16 17.04 -2.22
CA ILE A 128 11.21 16.60 -3.63
C ILE A 128 11.52 17.75 -4.61
N GLY A 129 11.65 18.99 -4.11
CA GLY A 129 11.95 20.17 -4.93
C GLY A 129 10.78 20.61 -5.82
N LEU A 130 9.53 20.32 -5.45
CA LEU A 130 8.36 20.66 -6.25
C LEU A 130 8.02 22.14 -6.09
N THR A 131 8.23 22.93 -7.14
CA THR A 131 7.98 24.39 -7.14
C THR A 131 6.81 24.80 -8.02
N ASN A 132 6.49 24.00 -9.02
CA ASN A 132 5.40 24.24 -9.96
C ASN A 132 4.43 23.07 -9.92
N PHE A 133 3.13 23.37 -9.95
CA PHE A 133 2.07 22.38 -9.86
C PHE A 133 1.28 22.30 -11.16
N GLY A 134 1.19 21.11 -11.74
CA GLY A 134 0.26 20.82 -12.83
C GLY A 134 -1.12 20.43 -12.29
N LYS A 135 -2.11 20.33 -13.19
CA LYS A 135 -3.46 19.88 -12.81
C LYS A 135 -3.48 18.51 -12.13
N LEU A 136 -2.52 17.66 -12.46
CA LEU A 136 -2.32 16.35 -11.85
C LEU A 136 -0.87 16.24 -11.40
N VAL A 137 -0.66 15.84 -10.15
CA VAL A 137 0.66 15.55 -9.59
C VAL A 137 0.64 14.13 -9.03
N VAL A 138 1.45 13.25 -9.59
CA VAL A 138 1.54 11.85 -9.15
C VAL A 138 2.69 11.72 -8.14
N LEU A 139 2.37 11.27 -6.94
CA LEU A 139 3.33 10.97 -5.89
C LEU A 139 3.60 9.47 -5.89
N CYS A 140 4.78 9.06 -6.35
CA CYS A 140 5.15 7.66 -6.44
C CYS A 140 5.89 7.20 -5.18
N GLY A 141 5.31 6.22 -4.48
CA GLY A 141 6.05 5.37 -3.57
C GLY A 141 6.75 4.25 -4.33
N HIS A 142 7.88 3.77 -3.82
CA HIS A 142 8.61 2.68 -4.46
C HIS A 142 8.41 1.36 -3.73
N LYS A 143 8.26 0.28 -4.49
CA LYS A 143 8.35 -1.11 -4.01
C LYS A 143 9.23 -1.93 -4.95
N SER A 144 9.46 -3.17 -4.57
CA SER A 144 10.04 -4.20 -5.40
C SER A 144 9.20 -5.46 -5.32
N THR A 145 9.09 -6.20 -6.43
CA THR A 145 8.52 -7.55 -6.40
C THR A 145 9.63 -8.59 -6.44
N SER A 146 9.72 -9.41 -5.40
CA SER A 146 10.60 -10.58 -5.38
C SER A 146 9.86 -11.86 -5.00
N GLN A 147 10.38 -13.01 -5.43
CA GLN A 147 9.85 -14.31 -5.05
C GLN A 147 10.96 -15.12 -4.40
N ASN A 148 10.70 -15.62 -3.19
CA ASN A 148 11.64 -16.45 -2.44
C ASN A 148 13.02 -15.78 -2.21
N ASN A 149 13.01 -14.50 -1.85
CA ASN A 149 14.24 -13.75 -1.58
C ASN A 149 14.33 -13.40 -0.08
N PRO A 150 15.31 -13.93 0.68
CA PRO A 150 15.50 -13.56 2.07
C PRO A 150 15.92 -12.09 2.26
N PHE A 151 16.40 -11.44 1.20
CA PHE A 151 16.76 -10.02 1.16
C PHE A 151 15.65 -9.15 0.54
N ALA A 152 14.41 -9.63 0.46
CA ALA A 152 13.31 -8.87 -0.17
C ALA A 152 13.17 -7.44 0.38
N SER A 153 13.28 -7.26 1.71
CA SER A 153 13.16 -5.95 2.34
C SER A 153 14.30 -4.99 1.99
N SER A 154 15.46 -5.47 1.53
CA SER A 154 16.54 -4.58 1.07
C SER A 154 16.34 -4.06 -0.35
N LEU A 155 15.40 -4.63 -1.10
CA LEU A 155 15.03 -4.18 -2.44
C LEU A 155 13.87 -3.17 -2.41
N ASP A 156 13.10 -3.16 -1.31
CA ASP A 156 12.07 -2.16 -1.05
C ASP A 156 12.66 -0.83 -0.58
N CYS A 157 11.78 0.15 -0.33
CA CYS A 157 12.20 1.49 0.03
C CYS A 157 12.86 1.55 1.41
N GLY A 158 14.15 1.89 1.45
CA GLY A 158 14.92 2.06 2.69
C GLY A 158 14.35 3.15 3.61
N ALA A 159 13.79 4.23 3.04
CA ALA A 159 13.11 5.27 3.81
C ALA A 159 11.80 4.79 4.46
N CYS A 160 11.22 3.71 3.94
CA CYS A 160 10.03 3.05 4.48
C CYS A 160 10.37 1.82 5.33
N GLY A 161 11.64 1.67 5.75
CA GLY A 161 12.06 0.55 6.59
C GLY A 161 12.12 -0.79 5.87
N GLY A 162 12.30 -0.78 4.55
CA GLY A 162 12.26 -1.99 3.72
C GLY A 162 10.85 -2.50 3.45
N ASN A 163 9.87 -1.58 3.43
CA ASN A 163 8.49 -1.83 3.00
C ASN A 163 8.19 -1.06 1.71
N GLY A 164 7.14 -1.47 0.99
CA GLY A 164 6.58 -0.72 -0.13
C GLY A 164 6.15 0.69 0.26
N GLY A 165 6.46 1.67 -0.58
CA GLY A 165 6.21 3.09 -0.36
C GLY A 165 4.81 3.57 -0.71
N GLY A 166 3.94 2.71 -1.27
CA GLY A 166 2.60 3.10 -1.70
C GLY A 166 1.77 3.77 -0.60
N PHE A 167 1.84 3.27 0.65
CA PHE A 167 1.12 3.89 1.77
C PHE A 167 1.63 5.29 2.13
N SER A 168 2.94 5.53 2.04
CA SER A 168 3.51 6.86 2.24
C SER A 168 3.04 7.83 1.15
N ALA A 169 2.95 7.36 -0.10
CA ALA A 169 2.40 8.14 -1.20
C ALA A 169 0.91 8.46 -1.00
N ARG A 170 0.10 7.48 -0.59
CA ARG A 170 -1.32 7.67 -0.24
C ARG A 170 -1.51 8.72 0.84
N LEU A 171 -0.76 8.61 1.94
CA LEU A 171 -0.78 9.59 3.02
C LEU A 171 -0.43 10.99 2.52
N ALA A 172 0.65 11.12 1.76
CA ALA A 172 1.10 12.42 1.24
C ALA A 172 0.04 13.04 0.32
N ALA A 173 -0.55 12.24 -0.58
CA ALA A 173 -1.61 12.70 -1.47
C ALA A 173 -2.86 13.14 -0.68
N GLU A 174 -3.27 12.40 0.34
CA GLU A 174 -4.45 12.75 1.15
C GLU A 174 -4.22 14.05 1.95
N ILE A 175 -3.04 14.20 2.57
CA ILE A 175 -2.65 15.43 3.27
C ILE A 175 -2.59 16.63 2.31
N LEU A 176 -1.96 16.48 1.14
CA LEU A 176 -1.80 17.57 0.18
C LEU A 176 -3.12 17.97 -0.52
N ASN A 177 -4.13 17.10 -0.47
CA ASN A 177 -5.47 17.39 -0.97
C ASN A 177 -6.41 17.97 0.09
N ASP A 178 -6.02 18.03 1.37
CA ASP A 178 -6.80 18.63 2.45
C ASP A 178 -6.81 20.17 2.30
N PRO A 179 -7.99 20.82 2.13
CA PRO A 179 -8.08 22.27 1.96
C PRO A 179 -7.46 23.06 3.13
N CYS A 180 -7.62 22.59 4.36
CA CYS A 180 -7.06 23.25 5.55
C CYS A 180 -5.53 23.21 5.53
N VAL A 181 -4.93 22.14 4.99
CA VAL A 181 -3.49 22.03 4.81
C VAL A 181 -3.01 22.98 3.72
N ARG A 182 -3.73 23.07 2.59
CA ARG A 182 -3.40 24.00 1.50
C ARG A 182 -3.45 25.46 1.94
N ASP A 183 -4.44 25.84 2.74
CA ASP A 183 -4.51 27.18 3.34
C ASP A 183 -3.30 27.46 4.25
N GLY A 184 -2.86 26.46 5.01
CA GLY A 184 -1.66 26.53 5.84
C GLY A 184 -0.38 26.70 5.01
N LEU A 185 -0.24 25.92 3.93
CA LEU A 185 0.90 26.02 3.00
C LEU A 185 0.98 27.40 2.33
N ALA A 186 -0.16 27.96 1.92
CA ALA A 186 -0.22 29.28 1.30
C ALA A 186 0.32 30.37 2.25
N ARG A 187 0.01 30.29 3.55
CA ARG A 187 0.57 31.20 4.57
C ARG A 187 2.08 31.03 4.74
N GLY A 188 2.61 29.84 4.49
CA GLY A 188 4.04 29.53 4.46
C GLY A 188 4.74 29.83 3.12
N GLY A 189 4.04 30.43 2.15
CA GLY A 189 4.60 30.84 0.86
C GLY A 189 4.55 29.76 -0.23
N THR A 190 3.88 28.63 -0.01
CA THR A 190 3.67 27.58 -1.02
C THR A 190 2.21 27.52 -1.43
N THR A 191 1.88 28.06 -2.61
CA THR A 191 0.51 28.05 -3.12
C THR A 191 0.31 26.90 -4.10
N VAL A 192 -0.54 25.95 -3.72
CA VAL A 192 -1.01 24.88 -4.62
C VAL A 192 -2.29 25.36 -5.34
N PRO A 193 -2.34 25.36 -6.68
CA PRO A 193 -3.54 25.71 -7.43
C PRO A 193 -4.76 24.86 -7.05
N ALA A 194 -5.95 25.46 -7.08
CA ALA A 194 -7.20 24.77 -6.73
C ALA A 194 -7.53 23.59 -7.67
N ASP A 195 -7.12 23.68 -8.94
CA ASP A 195 -7.32 22.64 -9.96
C ASP A 195 -6.24 21.53 -9.93
N THR A 196 -5.22 21.67 -9.07
CA THR A 196 -4.20 20.64 -8.85
C THR A 196 -4.77 19.53 -7.98
N ARG A 197 -4.68 18.29 -8.48
CA ARG A 197 -4.99 17.07 -7.73
C ARG A 197 -3.73 16.24 -7.53
N PHE A 198 -3.44 15.88 -6.28
CA PHE A 198 -2.40 14.89 -5.97
C PHE A 198 -2.98 13.48 -6.03
N VAL A 199 -2.28 12.57 -6.68
CA VAL A 199 -2.65 11.15 -6.79
C VAL A 199 -1.49 10.30 -6.33
N ALA A 200 -1.78 9.30 -5.52
CA ALA A 200 -0.77 8.36 -5.07
C ALA A 200 -0.54 7.28 -6.12
N ALA A 201 0.70 6.84 -6.23
CA ALA A 201 1.07 5.71 -7.06
C ALA A 201 2.12 4.86 -6.34
N GLU A 202 2.24 3.62 -6.78
CA GLU A 202 3.31 2.72 -6.37
C GLU A 202 4.05 2.21 -7.60
N HIS A 203 5.33 2.56 -7.69
CA HIS A 203 6.24 2.10 -8.73
C HIS A 203 6.98 0.85 -8.23
N ASP A 204 6.82 -0.26 -8.95
CA ASP A 204 7.63 -1.45 -8.77
C ASP A 204 8.92 -1.32 -9.57
N THR A 205 10.01 -1.02 -8.88
CA THR A 205 11.33 -0.79 -9.47
C THR A 205 11.92 -2.02 -10.16
N THR A 206 11.41 -3.22 -9.87
CA THR A 206 11.89 -4.47 -10.49
C THR A 206 11.17 -4.80 -11.79
N THR A 207 9.96 -4.27 -12.00
CA THR A 207 9.16 -4.51 -13.20
C THR A 207 8.90 -3.26 -14.02
N ASP A 208 9.33 -2.10 -13.51
CA ASP A 208 9.09 -0.76 -14.04
C ASP A 208 7.59 -0.43 -14.23
N GLN A 209 6.73 -1.09 -13.45
CA GLN A 209 5.29 -0.87 -13.49
C GLN A 209 4.88 0.17 -12.46
N VAL A 210 4.04 1.12 -12.88
CA VAL A 210 3.43 2.11 -11.99
C VAL A 210 1.96 1.76 -11.83
N GLU A 211 1.53 1.56 -10.59
CA GLU A 211 0.14 1.34 -10.22
C GLU A 211 -0.40 2.58 -9.52
N LEU A 212 -1.43 3.20 -10.08
CA LEU A 212 -2.11 4.32 -9.45
C LEU A 212 -3.05 3.82 -8.35
N LEU A 213 -3.10 4.55 -7.25
CA LEU A 213 -3.84 4.21 -6.04
C LEU A 213 -5.00 5.20 -5.84
N ASP A 214 -6.09 4.73 -5.24
CA ASP A 214 -7.26 5.54 -4.85
C ASP A 214 -7.86 6.41 -5.98
N CYS A 215 -7.80 5.93 -7.22
CA CYS A 215 -8.31 6.67 -8.39
C CYS A 215 -9.84 6.76 -8.48
N ASP A 216 -10.56 5.96 -7.69
CA ASP A 216 -12.02 5.89 -7.71
C ASP A 216 -12.69 7.18 -7.19
N ALA A 217 -11.94 8.03 -6.47
CA ALA A 217 -12.42 9.31 -5.95
C ALA A 217 -12.04 10.52 -6.82
N LEU A 218 -11.49 10.30 -8.02
CA LEU A 218 -11.10 11.38 -8.93
C LEU A 218 -12.32 12.00 -9.64
N SER A 219 -12.25 13.31 -9.88
CA SER A 219 -13.21 13.97 -10.76
C SER A 219 -13.08 13.40 -12.19
N PRO A 220 -14.13 13.47 -13.03
CA PRO A 220 -14.04 13.01 -14.42
C PRO A 220 -12.87 13.61 -15.19
N GLU A 221 -12.58 14.90 -14.99
CA GLU A 221 -11.46 15.60 -15.63
C GLU A 221 -10.09 15.05 -15.20
N HIS A 222 -9.93 14.72 -13.91
CA HIS A 222 -8.69 14.14 -13.39
C HIS A 222 -8.57 12.65 -13.74
N ALA A 223 -9.68 11.93 -13.81
CA ALA A 223 -9.72 10.52 -14.21
C ALA A 223 -9.31 10.34 -15.68
N GLU A 224 -9.74 11.25 -16.57
CA GLU A 224 -9.32 11.22 -17.98
C GLU A 224 -7.81 11.43 -18.12
N LYS A 225 -7.22 12.35 -17.34
CA LYS A 225 -5.77 12.58 -17.33
C LYS A 225 -4.96 11.41 -16.79
N VAL A 226 -5.55 10.60 -15.92
CA VAL A 226 -4.94 9.38 -15.37
C VAL A 226 -4.99 8.22 -16.38
N ALA A 227 -5.99 8.22 -17.28
CA ALA A 227 -6.16 7.19 -18.29
C ALA A 227 -5.30 7.37 -19.56
N GLN A 228 -4.62 8.51 -19.70
CA GLN A 228 -3.70 8.85 -20.80
C GLN A 228 -2.29 8.35 -20.53
#